data_AF-A0A660ZAE7-F1
#
_entry.id   AF-A0A660ZAE7-F1
#
_cell.length_a   1.000
_cell.length_b   1.000
_cell.length_c   1.000
_cell.angle_alpha   90.00
_cell.angle_beta   90.00
_cell.angle_gamma   90.00
#
_symmetry.space_group_name_H-M   'P 1'
#
loop_
_entity.id
_entity.type
_entity.pdbx_description
1 polymer ?
#
loop_
_entity_poly.entity_id
_entity_poly.type
_entity_poly.pdbx_seq_one_letter_code
_entity_poly.pdbx_strand_id
1 'polypeptide(L)' 'ERACPEGVRLSLLTMKNTKDMLETYDFVSGMAPDVKPALGEFKPNDTEEFIL' A
#
# COMPACT_ATOMS: atom_id res chain seq x y z
N GLU A 1 -21.43 0.94 -6.17
CA GLU A 1 -20.16 0.60 -6.84
C GLU A 1 -20.02 1.43 -8.11
N ARG A 2 -18.99 2.27 -8.20
CA ARG A 2 -18.25 2.67 -9.42
C ARG A 2 -17.32 3.82 -9.04
N ALA A 3 -16.27 3.48 -8.29
CA ALA A 3 -15.26 4.45 -7.88
C ALA A 3 -14.02 4.42 -8.81
N CYS A 4 -13.92 3.44 -9.70
CA CYS A 4 -12.89 3.34 -10.72
C CYS A 4 -13.53 3.33 -12.12
N PRO A 5 -13.13 4.24 -13.04
CA PRO A 5 -13.60 4.26 -14.44
C PRO A 5 -13.34 2.93 -15.18
N GLU A 6 -12.27 2.23 -14.79
CA GLU A 6 -11.83 0.94 -15.36
C GLU A 6 -12.55 -0.27 -14.73
N GLY A 7 -13.59 -0.06 -13.91
CA GLY A 7 -14.37 -1.16 -13.33
C GLY A 7 -13.67 -1.90 -12.18
N VAL A 8 -12.55 -1.39 -11.67
CA VAL A 8 -11.87 -1.98 -10.51
C VAL A 8 -12.72 -1.80 -9.25
N ARG A 9 -12.93 -2.89 -8.52
CA ARG A 9 -13.58 -2.87 -7.20
C ARG A 9 -12.61 -2.29 -6.17
N LEU A 10 -12.69 -0.99 -5.95
CA LEU A 10 -11.79 -0.29 -5.00
C LEU A 10 -11.83 -0.87 -3.59
N SER A 11 -12.99 -1.37 -3.12
CA SER A 11 -13.08 -2.02 -1.81
C SER A 11 -12.15 -3.23 -1.68
N LEU A 12 -12.11 -4.10 -2.71
CA LEU A 12 -11.21 -5.23 -2.75
C LEU A 12 -9.75 -4.78 -2.82
N LEU A 13 -9.47 -3.76 -3.63
CA LEU A 13 -8.13 -3.19 -3.75
C LEU A 13 -7.63 -2.65 -2.41
N THR A 14 -8.45 -1.89 -1.69
CA THR A 14 -8.10 -1.34 -0.37
C THR A 14 -7.88 -2.46 0.64
N MET A 15 -8.74 -3.48 0.69
CA MET A 15 -8.54 -4.62 1.60
C MET A 15 -7.26 -5.39 1.31
N LYS A 16 -6.96 -5.64 0.03
CA LYS A 16 -5.73 -6.29 -0.41
C LYS A 16 -4.50 -5.45 -0.03
N ASN A 17 -4.55 -4.14 -0.29
CA ASN A 17 -3.47 -3.23 0.07
C ASN A 17 -3.21 -3.23 1.59
N THR A 18 -4.24 -3.14 2.42
CA THR A 18 -4.07 -3.21 3.88
C THR A 18 -3.47 -4.54 4.33
N LYS A 19 -3.91 -5.65 3.73
CA LYS A 19 -3.37 -6.99 4.02
C LYS A 19 -1.88 -7.08 3.67
N ASP A 20 -1.50 -6.68 2.45
CA ASP A 20 -0.11 -6.74 2.01
C ASP A 20 0.80 -5.84 2.86
N MET A 21 0.32 -4.65 3.26
CA MET A 21 1.08 -3.74 4.13
C MET A 21 1.37 -4.36 5.49
N LEU A 22 0.42 -5.10 6.05
CA LEU A 22 0.62 -5.82 7.30
C LEU A 22 1.57 -7.03 7.10
N GLU A 23 1.35 -7.84 6.08
CA GLU A 23 2.11 -9.08 5.89
C GLU A 23 3.57 -8.83 5.49
N THR A 24 3.83 -7.83 4.63
CA THR A 24 5.16 -7.56 4.11
C THR A 24 5.94 -6.56 4.97
N TYR A 25 5.25 -5.59 5.57
CA TYR A 25 5.89 -4.46 6.24
C TYR A 25 5.48 -4.27 7.71
N ASP A 26 4.69 -5.19 8.29
CA ASP A 26 4.11 -5.10 9.64
C ASP A 26 3.44 -3.74 9.91
N PHE A 27 2.85 -3.16 8.85
CA PHE A 27 2.33 -1.80 8.87
C PHE A 27 0.81 -1.79 9.01
N VAL A 28 0.33 -1.03 10.00
CA VAL A 28 -1.10 -0.76 10.22
C VAL A 28 -1.37 0.74 10.11
N SER A 29 -2.23 1.11 9.15
CA SER A 29 -2.63 2.49 8.91
C SER A 29 -3.24 3.14 10.15
N GLY A 30 -2.80 4.36 10.46
CA GLY A 30 -3.35 5.16 11.57
C GLY A 30 -2.77 4.87 12.96
N MET A 31 -1.84 3.91 13.08
CA MET A 31 -1.16 3.65 14.35
C MET A 31 -0.15 4.73 14.74
N ALA A 32 0.46 5.40 13.75
CA ALA A 32 1.38 6.52 13.96
C ALA A 32 1.18 7.59 12.87
N PRO A 33 0.93 8.85 13.25
CA PRO A 33 0.64 9.93 12.29
C PRO A 33 1.86 10.32 11.44
N ASP A 34 3.07 10.14 11.98
CA ASP A 34 4.31 10.54 11.32
C ASP A 34 4.94 9.43 10.47
N VAL A 35 4.42 8.20 10.56
CA VAL A 35 4.95 7.04 9.83
C VAL A 35 4.20 6.89 8.51
N LYS A 36 4.93 7.05 7.41
CA LYS A 36 4.40 6.81 6.06
C LYS A 36 4.38 5.32 5.74
N PRO A 37 3.41 4.83 4.93
CA PRO A 37 3.42 3.46 4.43
C PRO A 37 4.60 3.22 3.49
N ALA A 38 4.98 1.96 3.29
CA ALA A 38 6.12 1.55 2.45
C ALA A 38 6.05 2.08 1.00
N LEU A 39 4.84 2.25 0.45
CA LEU A 39 4.61 2.82 -0.89
C LEU A 39 4.23 4.31 -0.87
N GLY A 40 4.35 4.96 0.28
CA GLY A 40 4.04 6.39 0.45
C GLY A 40 5.22 7.32 0.22
N GLU A 41 6.41 6.77 -0.02
CA GLU A 41 7.64 7.53 -0.24
C GLU A 41 8.54 6.83 -1.25
N PHE A 42 9.09 7.60 -2.19
CA PHE A 42 10.08 7.10 -3.12
C PHE A 42 11.48 7.19 -2.49
N LYS A 43 12.20 6.07 -2.48
CA LYS A 43 13.59 6.00 -2.02
C LYS A 43 14.50 5.65 -3.21
N PRO A 44 15.42 6.54 -3.62
CA PRO A 44 16.25 6.31 -4.82
C PRO A 44 17.24 5.15 -4.67
N ASN A 45 17.55 4.74 -3.45
CA ASN A 45 18.41 3.59 -3.14
C ASN A 45 17.61 2.40 -2.62
N ASP A 46 16.32 2.31 -2.99
CA ASP A 46 15.49 1.19 -2.61
C ASP A 46 15.92 -0.08 -3.35
N THR A 47 16.24 -1.13 -2.59
CA THR A 47 16.76 -2.41 -3.11
C THR A 47 15.69 -3.50 -3.11
N GLU A 48 14.43 -3.14 -2.91
CA GLU A 48 13.33 -4.09 -2.93
C GLU A 48 13.26 -4.85 -4.26
N GLU A 49 12.94 -6.14 -4.18
CA GLU A 49 13.02 -7.06 -5.32
C GLU A 49 12.11 -6.67 -6.48
N PHE A 50 11.01 -5.92 -6.25
CA PHE A 50 10.11 -5.47 -7.31
C PHE A 50 10.70 -4.35 -8.19
N ILE A 51 11.83 -3.76 -7.79
CA ILE A 51 12.53 -2.69 -8.53
C ILE A 51 13.65 -3.28 -9.42
N LEU A 52 14.19 -4.45 -9.05
CA LEU A 52 15.27 -5.16 -9.77
C LEU A 52 14.75 -5.98 -10.96
#